data_AF-A0A7J8D0K8-F1
#
_entry.id   AF-A0A7J8D0K8-F1
#
_cell.length_a   1.000
_cell.length_b   1.000
_cell.length_c   1.000
_cell.angle_alpha   90.00
_cell.angle_beta   90.00
_cell.angle_gamma   90.00
#
_symmetry.space_group_name_H-M   'P 1'
#
loop_
_entity.id
_entity.type
_entity.pdbx_description
1 polymer ?
#
loop_
_entity_poly.entity_id
_entity_poly.type
_entity_poly.pdbx_seq_one_letter_code
_entity_poly.pdbx_strand_id
1 'polypeptide(L)'
;MAKQGGVIGIQIEWDCDLDKDPSECNPRYYFKRLDRRFPGNSVSSGYNFRFAKYYRDEAGVEFRTLMKAYGIRFDIMVNGRAGKFNIIPTIINVASGVALMGVVSTSPFLPLYPLSTRAALPQGSCPDAPKERAEGQCRCQ
;
A
#
# COMPACT_ATOMS: atom_id res chain seq x y z
N MET A 1 18.67 -11.12 13.05
CA MET A 1 18.42 -11.39 11.62
C MET A 1 19.28 -12.54 11.09
N ALA A 2 20.61 -12.51 11.22
CA ALA A 2 21.50 -13.51 10.59
C ALA A 2 21.28 -15.00 11.00
N LYS A 3 20.88 -15.29 12.25
CA LYS A 3 20.69 -16.68 12.72
C LYS A 3 19.38 -17.34 12.27
N GLN A 4 18.31 -16.56 12.07
CA GLN A 4 16.96 -17.09 11.79
C GLN A 4 16.44 -16.66 10.41
N GLY A 5 17.14 -15.74 9.74
CA GLY A 5 16.64 -15.02 8.58
C GLY A 5 15.63 -13.93 8.97
N GLY A 6 15.17 -13.16 7.98
CA GLY A 6 14.16 -12.11 8.19
C GLY A 6 13.76 -11.42 6.89
N VAL A 7 12.70 -10.62 6.93
CA VAL A 7 12.24 -9.85 5.77
C VAL A 7 12.28 -8.37 6.12
N ILE A 8 12.97 -7.59 5.28
CA ILE A 8 13.10 -6.14 5.39
C ILE A 8 12.39 -5.52 4.19
N GLY A 9 11.39 -4.69 4.45
CA GLY A 9 10.75 -3.84 3.47
C GLY A 9 11.49 -2.51 3.37
N ILE A 10 11.86 -2.14 2.15
CA ILE A 10 12.40 -0.82 1.81
C ILE A 10 11.32 -0.12 1.01
N GLN A 11 10.71 0.92 1.57
CA GLN A 11 9.68 1.70 0.89
C GLN A 11 10.30 3.01 0.41
N ILE A 12 10.20 3.27 -0.89
CA ILE A 12 10.69 4.47 -1.56
C ILE A 12 9.45 5.22 -2.02
N GLU A 13 9.20 6.38 -1.43
CA GLU A 13 8.05 7.22 -1.75
C GLU A 13 8.50 8.46 -2.53
N TRP A 14 7.87 8.67 -3.68
CA TRP A 14 8.00 9.86 -4.49
C TRP A 14 6.69 10.63 -4.41
N ASP A 15 6.68 11.77 -3.75
CA ASP A 15 5.54 12.69 -3.76
C ASP A 15 6.01 14.00 -4.37
N CYS A 16 5.66 14.19 -5.64
CA CYS A 16 6.25 15.25 -6.46
C CYS A 16 5.19 16.17 -7.04
N ASP A 17 5.42 17.46 -6.84
CA ASP A 17 4.68 18.52 -7.50
C ASP A 17 5.41 18.91 -8.80
N LEU A 18 4.83 18.55 -9.94
CA LEU A 18 5.36 18.80 -11.28
C LEU A 18 5.17 20.25 -11.74
N ASP A 19 4.54 21.10 -10.93
CA ASP A 19 4.47 22.54 -11.19
C ASP A 19 5.74 23.26 -10.73
N LYS A 20 6.57 22.59 -9.91
CA LYS A 20 7.86 23.08 -9.44
C LYS A 20 9.02 22.54 -10.27
N ASP A 21 10.22 23.00 -9.95
CA ASP A 21 11.42 22.52 -10.62
C ASP A 21 11.65 21.01 -10.33
N PRO A 22 12.04 20.20 -11.34
CA PRO A 22 12.29 18.77 -11.19
C PRO A 22 13.32 18.42 -10.10
N SER A 23 14.19 19.37 -9.73
CA SER A 23 15.21 19.18 -8.69
C SER A 23 14.66 19.15 -7.25
N GLU A 24 13.40 19.54 -7.03
CA GLU A 24 12.76 19.51 -5.71
C GLU A 24 12.06 18.15 -5.44
N CYS A 25 11.91 17.31 -6.46
CA CYS A 25 11.31 15.98 -6.38
C CYS A 25 12.32 14.96 -5.84
N ASN A 26 12.34 14.78 -4.51
CA ASN A 26 13.29 13.90 -3.83
C ASN A 26 12.60 12.67 -3.22
N PRO A 27 13.20 11.47 -3.34
CA PRO A 27 12.63 10.27 -2.76
C PRO A 27 12.72 10.28 -1.24
N ARG A 28 11.67 9.79 -0.58
CA ARG A 28 11.66 9.49 0.85
C ARG A 28 11.85 7.99 1.06
N TYR A 29 12.86 7.62 1.84
CA TYR A 29 13.18 6.23 2.15
C TYR A 29 12.66 5.84 3.52
N TYR A 30 11.93 4.74 3.59
CA TYR A 30 11.47 4.13 4.83
C TYR A 30 11.91 2.67 4.90
N PHE A 31 12.42 2.27 6.06
CA PHE A 31 12.87 0.90 6.30
C PHE A 31 11.98 0.27 7.37
N LYS A 32 11.32 -0.83 7.02
CA LYS A 32 10.43 -1.55 7.94
C LYS A 32 10.78 -3.02 7.98
N ARG A 33 10.82 -3.59 9.18
CA ARG A 33 10.90 -5.02 9.37
C ARG A 33 9.52 -5.64 9.14
N LEU A 34 9.37 -6.49 8.11
CA LEU A 34 8.07 -7.01 7.65
C LEU A 34 7.67 -8.34 8.30
N ASP A 35 8.60 -9.05 8.94
CA ASP A 35 8.39 -10.37 9.53
C ASP A 35 7.58 -10.35 10.85
N ARG A 36 7.50 -9.22 11.56
CA ARG A 36 6.70 -9.04 12.78
C ARG A 36 5.32 -8.45 12.50
N ARG A 37 4.55 -9.09 11.61
CA ARG A 37 3.21 -8.59 11.25
C ARG A 37 2.18 -8.73 12.40
N PHE A 38 2.40 -9.66 13.34
CA PHE A 38 1.59 -9.80 14.56
C PHE A 38 2.47 -10.12 15.78
N PRO A 39 2.46 -9.31 16.86
CA PRO A 39 3.30 -9.53 18.05
C PRO A 39 2.90 -10.73 18.91
N GLY A 40 1.80 -11.45 18.58
CA GLY A 40 1.26 -12.57 19.38
C GLY A 40 1.32 -13.96 18.72
N ASN A 41 1.76 -14.07 17.46
CA ASN A 41 1.63 -15.29 16.66
C ASN A 41 2.84 -15.45 15.74
N SER A 42 4.00 -15.70 16.36
CA SER A 42 5.26 -15.97 15.67
C SER A 42 5.33 -17.45 15.23
N VAL A 43 4.60 -17.82 14.18
CA VAL A 43 4.67 -19.19 13.61
C VAL A 43 6.03 -19.47 12.96
N SER A 44 6.81 -18.43 12.64
CA SER A 44 8.22 -18.56 12.26
C SER A 44 8.98 -17.28 12.61
N SER A 45 9.97 -17.36 13.51
CA SER A 45 10.77 -16.21 13.95
C SER A 45 11.76 -15.69 12.90
N GLY A 46 11.78 -16.26 11.69
CA GLY A 46 12.58 -15.79 10.57
C GLY A 46 12.25 -16.43 9.22
N TYR A 47 13.01 -16.03 8.19
CA TYR A 47 12.83 -16.42 6.79
C TYR A 47 13.78 -17.56 6.40
N ASN A 48 13.23 -18.69 5.96
CA ASN A 48 13.99 -19.85 5.52
C ASN A 48 13.45 -20.37 4.18
N PHE A 49 14.35 -20.84 3.31
CA PHE A 49 13.99 -21.49 2.05
C PHE A 49 14.70 -22.85 1.93
N ARG A 50 13.99 -23.83 1.37
CA ARG A 50 14.51 -25.17 1.09
C ARG A 50 14.60 -25.35 -0.41
N PHE A 51 15.75 -25.79 -0.90
CA PHE A 51 15.96 -26.15 -2.30
C PHE A 51 16.64 -27.51 -2.37
N ALA A 52 16.36 -28.27 -3.43
CA ALA A 52 16.96 -29.57 -3.65
C ALA A 52 17.81 -29.54 -4.93
N LYS A 53 19.01 -30.08 -4.87
CA LYS A 53 19.82 -30.39 -6.05
C LYS A 53 19.65 -31.87 -6.37
N TYR A 54 19.21 -32.16 -7.58
CA TYR A 54 19.00 -33.52 -8.06
C TYR A 54 20.20 -33.94 -8.90
N TYR A 55 20.68 -35.16 -8.69
CA TYR A 55 21.80 -35.76 -9.39
C TYR A 55 21.38 -37.15 -9.85
N ARG A 56 21.97 -37.61 -10.95
CA ARG A 56 21.86 -38.97 -11.44
C ARG A 56 23.25 -39.54 -11.55
N ASP A 57 23.43 -40.73 -11.00
CA ASP A 57 24.68 -41.47 -11.08
C ASP A 57 24.77 -42.25 -12.40
N GLU A 58 25.97 -42.72 -12.79
CA GLU A 58 26.19 -43.49 -14.03
C GLU A 58 25.42 -44.82 -14.03
N ALA A 59 25.11 -45.35 -12.84
CA ALA A 59 24.25 -46.52 -12.64
C ALA A 59 22.74 -46.22 -12.76
N GLY A 60 22.34 -44.99 -13.10
CA GLY A 60 20.93 -44.59 -13.30
C GLY A 60 20.14 -44.31 -12.02
N VAL A 61 20.78 -44.33 -10.86
CA VAL A 61 20.14 -44.04 -9.56
C VAL A 61 20.00 -42.53 -9.37
N GLU A 62 18.81 -42.08 -8.98
CA GLU A 62 18.53 -40.68 -8.67
C GLU A 62 18.84 -40.35 -7.21
N PHE A 63 19.64 -39.31 -6.98
CA PHE A 63 19.96 -38.78 -5.67
C PHE A 63 19.53 -37.32 -5.55
N ARG A 64 19.12 -36.90 -4.36
CA ARG A 64 18.83 -35.48 -4.08
C ARG A 64 19.54 -35.01 -2.82
N THR A 65 20.17 -33.85 -2.91
CA THR A 65 20.68 -33.11 -1.75
C THR A 65 19.71 -31.99 -1.41
N LEU A 66 19.07 -32.08 -0.25
CA LEU A 66 18.13 -31.07 0.23
C LEU A 66 18.88 -30.07 1.13
N MET A 67 18.90 -28.81 0.72
CA MET A 67 19.61 -27.73 1.39
C MET A 67 18.60 -26.77 2.00
N LYS A 68 18.80 -26.41 3.28
CA LYS A 68 18.00 -25.39 3.97
C LYS A 68 18.87 -24.16 4.19
N ALA A 69 18.47 -23.04 3.59
CA ALA A 69 19.18 -21.78 3.70
C ALA A 69 18.35 -20.77 4.52
N TYR A 70 19.07 -19.97 5.30
CA TYR A 70 18.53 -18.88 6.11
C TYR A 70 19.14 -17.58 5.58
N GLY A 71 18.30 -16.58 5.33
CA GLY A 71 18.74 -15.34 4.71
C GLY A 71 17.81 -14.18 5.00
N ILE A 72 18.25 -12.99 4.59
CA ILE A 72 17.44 -11.78 4.65
C ILE A 72 16.88 -11.52 3.27
N ARG A 73 15.56 -11.40 3.17
CA ARG A 73 14.88 -10.97 1.94
C ARG A 73 14.61 -9.47 2.02
N PHE A 74 15.00 -8.74 0.99
CA PHE A 74 14.69 -7.32 0.83
C PHE A 74 13.53 -7.18 -0.14
N ASP A 75 12.41 -6.63 0.30
CA ASP A 75 11.29 -6.28 -0.56
C ASP A 75 11.30 -4.76 -0.78
N ILE A 76 11.62 -4.35 -2.02
CA ILE A 76 11.68 -2.94 -2.41
C ILE A 76 10.31 -2.54 -2.97
N MET A 77 9.63 -1.62 -2.30
CA MET A 77 8.33 -1.08 -2.69
C MET A 77 8.52 0.38 -3.11
N VAL A 78 8.21 0.69 -4.36
CA VAL A 78 8.32 2.05 -4.88
C VAL A 78 6.93 2.60 -5.10
N ASN A 79 6.59 3.65 -4.35
CA ASN A 79 5.33 4.37 -4.46
C ASN A 79 5.60 5.74 -5.06
N GLY A 80 4.73 6.17 -5.97
CA GLY A 80 4.83 7.47 -6.61
C GLY A 80 3.48 8.15 -6.71
N ARG A 81 3.43 9.42 -6.34
CA ARG A 81 2.34 10.35 -6.60
C ARG A 81 2.94 11.58 -7.26
N ALA A 82 2.32 12.01 -8.35
CA ALA A 82 2.73 13.20 -9.05
C ALA A 82 1.50 14.06 -9.32
N GLY A 83 1.55 15.33 -8.89
CA GLY A 83 0.54 16.33 -9.20
C GLY A 83 1.06 17.28 -10.27
N LYS A 84 0.21 17.68 -11.20
CA LYS A 84 0.48 18.79 -12.12
C LYS A 84 -0.78 19.63 -12.23
N PHE A 85 -0.65 20.95 -12.30
CA PHE A 85 -1.75 21.84 -12.52
C PHE A 85 -2.48 21.50 -13.82
N ASN A 86 -3.78 21.28 -13.71
CA ASN A 86 -4.67 21.05 -14.84
C ASN A 86 -5.97 21.83 -14.63
N ILE A 87 -6.33 22.62 -15.62
CA ILE A 87 -7.51 23.49 -15.57
C ILE A 87 -8.84 22.72 -15.41
N ILE A 88 -8.93 21.49 -15.95
CA ILE A 88 -10.16 20.68 -15.91
C ILE A 88 -10.55 20.32 -14.46
N PRO A 89 -9.71 19.65 -13.64
CA PRO A 89 -10.04 19.37 -12.24
C PRO A 89 -10.16 20.65 -11.40
N THR A 90 -9.46 21.73 -11.75
CA THR A 90 -9.59 23.01 -11.04
C THR A 90 -10.99 23.61 -11.20
N ILE A 91 -11.52 23.68 -12.42
CA ILE A 91 -12.87 24.22 -12.67
C ILE A 91 -13.92 23.37 -11.96
N ILE A 92 -13.80 22.04 -12.00
CA ILE A 92 -14.73 21.12 -11.32
C ILE A 92 -14.73 21.40 -9.81
N ASN A 93 -13.55 21.50 -9.18
CA ASN A 93 -13.44 21.76 -7.74
C ASN A 93 -14.01 23.14 -7.36
N VAL A 94 -13.79 24.17 -8.17
CA VAL A 94 -14.36 25.51 -7.96
C VAL A 94 -15.88 25.47 -8.11
N ALA A 95 -16.40 24.83 -9.16
CA ALA A 95 -17.83 24.68 -9.38
C ALA A 95 -18.51 23.91 -8.24
N SER A 96 -17.90 22.83 -7.76
CA SER A 96 -18.37 22.09 -6.58
C SER A 96 -18.36 22.96 -5.32
N GLY A 97 -17.30 23.76 -5.10
CA GLY A 97 -17.23 24.70 -3.99
C GLY A 97 -18.34 25.77 -4.02
N VAL A 98 -18.63 26.32 -5.21
CA VAL A 98 -19.73 27.29 -5.41
C VAL A 98 -21.09 26.63 -5.20
N ALA A 99 -21.30 25.41 -5.70
CA ALA A 99 -22.55 24.68 -5.52
C ALA A 99 -22.87 24.43 -4.04
N LEU A 100 -21.86 24.14 -3.20
CA LEU A 100 -22.04 23.95 -1.75
C LEU A 100 -22.52 25.22 -1.04
N MET A 101 -22.10 26.42 -1.49
CA MET A 101 -22.59 27.69 -0.94
C MET A 101 -24.09 27.90 -1.18
N GLY A 102 -24.62 27.36 -2.29
CA GLY A 102 -26.05 27.41 -2.61
C GLY A 102 -26.92 26.58 -1.65
N VAL A 103 -26.39 25.49 -1.09
CA VAL A 103 -27.13 24.61 -0.16
C VAL A 103 -27.40 25.30 1.19
N VAL A 104 -26.48 26.17 1.64
CA VAL A 104 -26.67 26.98 2.85
C VAL A 104 -27.70 28.09 2.63
N SER A 105 -27.83 28.55 1.39
CA SER A 105 -28.67 29.71 1.03
C SER A 105 -30.15 29.33 0.81
N THR A 106 -30.47 28.07 0.54
CA THR A 106 -31.82 27.60 0.18
C THR A 106 -32.58 26.90 1.30
N SER A 107 -32.08 26.92 2.55
CA SER A 107 -32.83 26.40 3.71
C SER A 107 -33.46 27.54 4.50
N PRO A 108 -34.76 27.87 4.29
CA PRO A 108 -35.49 28.65 5.27
C PRO A 108 -35.81 27.70 6.44
N PHE A 109 -35.32 28.02 7.64
CA PHE A 109 -35.59 27.31 8.89
C PHE A 109 -35.00 25.89 9.03
N LEU A 110 -33.84 25.80 9.70
CA LEU A 110 -33.70 24.84 10.80
C LEU A 110 -33.27 25.61 12.05
N PRO A 111 -33.97 25.49 13.20
CA PRO A 111 -33.39 25.91 14.46
C PRO A 111 -32.14 25.06 14.68
N LEU A 112 -31.06 25.66 15.18
CA LEU A 112 -29.87 24.93 15.63
C LEU A 112 -30.31 23.80 16.58
N TYR A 113 -30.40 22.57 16.07
CA TYR A 113 -30.21 21.40 16.92
C TYR A 113 -28.73 21.39 17.31
N PRO A 114 -28.40 21.10 18.58
CA PRO A 114 -27.01 21.07 19.00
C PRO A 114 -26.29 20.05 18.14
N LEU A 115 -25.16 20.49 17.58
CA LEU A 115 -24.19 19.67 16.87
C LEU A 115 -23.76 18.53 17.81
N SER A 116 -24.49 17.43 17.77
CA SER A 116 -24.23 16.24 18.56
C SER A 116 -24.14 15.06 17.61
N THR A 117 -22.91 14.57 17.55
CA THR A 117 -22.51 13.21 17.19
C THR A 117 -22.31 12.92 15.69
N ARG A 118 -21.02 12.97 15.33
CA ARG A 118 -20.32 12.02 14.44
C ARG A 118 -20.91 11.85 13.03
N ALA A 119 -20.47 12.70 12.12
CA ALA A 119 -20.25 12.32 10.74
C ALA A 119 -18.85 12.76 10.32
N ALA A 120 -17.84 12.12 10.89
CA ALA A 120 -16.56 12.02 10.20
C ALA A 120 -16.84 11.23 8.92
N LEU A 121 -16.86 11.89 7.77
CA LEU A 121 -16.67 11.23 6.48
C LEU A 121 -15.45 10.31 6.64
N PRO A 122 -15.57 8.98 6.47
CA PRO A 122 -14.36 8.18 6.39
C PRO A 122 -13.69 8.58 5.08
N GLN A 123 -12.66 9.42 5.18
CA GLN A 123 -11.52 9.30 4.28
C GLN A 123 -10.95 7.89 4.54
N GLY A 124 -11.47 6.92 3.81
CA GLY A 124 -11.14 5.50 3.94
C GLY A 124 -10.65 4.97 2.60
N SER A 125 -9.37 5.22 2.33
CA SER A 125 -8.43 4.35 1.60
C SER A 125 -9.02 3.12 0.89
N CYS A 126 -8.83 3.03 -0.44
CA CYS A 126 -8.85 1.74 -1.12
C CYS A 126 -7.78 0.83 -0.49
N PRO A 127 -8.12 -0.34 0.08
CA PRO A 127 -7.12 -1.32 0.44
C PRO A 127 -6.62 -2.02 -0.82
N ASP A 128 -5.31 -2.24 -0.90
CA ASP A 128 -4.69 -3.12 -1.88
C ASP A 128 -5.33 -4.52 -1.78
N ALA A 129 -6.18 -4.88 -2.75
CA ALA A 129 -6.72 -6.23 -2.90
C ALA A 129 -5.90 -7.00 -3.96
N PRO A 130 -5.59 -8.29 -3.75
CA PRO A 130 -4.86 -9.09 -4.71
C PRO A 130 -5.77 -9.35 -5.93
N LYS A 131 -5.16 -9.26 -7.11
CA LYS A 131 -5.78 -9.48 -8.41
C LYS A 131 -6.35 -10.90 -8.50
N GLU A 132 -7.67 -11.04 -8.39
CA GLU A 132 -8.39 -12.20 -8.91
C GLU A 132 -9.47 -11.75 -9.89
N ARG A 133 -9.45 -12.38 -11.06
CA ARG A 133 -10.31 -12.10 -12.21
C ARG A 133 -11.52 -13.03 -12.10
N ALA A 134 -12.70 -12.49 -11.81
CA ALA A 134 -13.97 -12.88 -12.42
C ALA A 134 -15.14 -12.08 -11.82
N GLU A 135 -15.94 -11.52 -12.71
CA GLU A 135 -17.38 -11.22 -12.61
C GLU A 135 -17.90 -10.35 -11.45
N GLY A 136 -18.28 -9.12 -11.82
CA GLY A 136 -19.62 -8.61 -11.51
C GLY A 136 -19.89 -8.07 -10.10
N GLN A 137 -20.26 -6.78 -10.07
CA GLN A 137 -20.99 -6.13 -8.96
C GLN A 137 -20.16 -5.71 -7.73
N CYS A 138 -19.56 -4.52 -7.79
CA CYS A 138 -19.30 -3.74 -6.58
C CYS A 138 -20.61 -3.16 -6.05
N ARG A 139 -21.06 -3.60 -4.87
CA ARG A 139 -22.15 -3.00 -4.10
C ARG A 139 -21.53 -2.43 -2.82
N CYS A 140 -21.46 -1.10 -2.73
CA CYS A 140 -21.12 -0.42 -1.48
C CYS A 140 -22.37 -0.48 -0.58
N GLN A 141 -22.25 -1.07 0.62
CA GLN A 141 -23.15 -0.78 1.74
C GLN A 141 -22.55 0.33 2.57
#